data_AF-A0A1X7TIF6-F1
#
_entry.id   AF-A0A1X7TIF6-F1
#
_cell.length_a   1.000
_cell.length_b   1.000
_cell.length_c   1.000
_cell.angle_alpha   90.00
_cell.angle_beta   90.00
_cell.angle_gamma   90.00
#
_symmetry.space_group_name_H-M   'P 1'
#
loop_
_entity.id
_entity.type
_entity.pdbx_description
1 polymer ?
#
loop_
_entity_poly.entity_id
_entity_poly.type
_entity_poly.pdbx_seq_one_letter_code
_entity_poly.pdbx_strand_id
1 'polypeptide(L)'
;ICKKLFLFVYSIRNGTYKNLRRHFLQNGIKPRVHGNTGRIPCHAVSVEGIKDVVAFLENYAEDYTIVLPGMIPGVRDYGKAKLLPSSVSRHKVYRQYADAGREHTLCESNLQAILKKF
;
A
#
# COMPACT_ATOMS: atom_id res chain seq x y z
N ILE A 1 16.64 -36.66 -10.27
CA ILE A 1 16.37 -36.08 -8.93
C ILE A 1 14.94 -36.43 -8.52
N CYS A 2 14.72 -37.04 -7.36
CA CYS A 2 13.36 -37.30 -6.88
C CYS A 2 12.76 -36.03 -6.26
N LYS A 3 11.42 -35.95 -6.21
CA LYS A 3 10.71 -34.79 -5.67
C LYS A 3 11.15 -34.45 -4.23
N LYS A 4 11.29 -35.45 -3.36
CA LYS A 4 11.69 -35.24 -1.96
C LYS A 4 13.07 -34.56 -1.86
N LEU A 5 14.05 -35.07 -2.61
CA LEU A 5 15.40 -34.50 -2.68
C LEU A 5 15.38 -33.07 -3.22
N PHE A 6 14.59 -32.79 -4.27
CA PHE A 6 14.46 -31.45 -4.82
C PHE A 6 13.88 -30.45 -3.81
N LEU A 7 12.81 -30.83 -3.10
CA LEU A 7 12.21 -29.97 -2.07
C LEU A 7 13.20 -29.71 -0.92
N PHE A 8 13.99 -30.72 -0.54
CA PHE A 8 14.99 -30.62 0.51
C PHE A 8 16.15 -29.70 0.11
N VAL A 9 16.78 -29.95 -1.04
CA VAL A 9 17.94 -29.18 -1.53
C VAL A 9 17.60 -27.70 -1.72
N TYR A 10 16.44 -27.40 -2.32
CA TYR A 10 16.03 -26.02 -2.58
C TYR A 10 15.19 -25.40 -1.45
N SER A 11 14.92 -26.14 -0.37
CA SER A 11 14.08 -25.69 0.76
C SER A 11 12.75 -25.07 0.32
N ILE A 12 12.12 -25.63 -0.72
CA ILE A 12 10.87 -25.12 -1.27
C ILE A 12 9.66 -25.91 -0.79
N ARG A 13 8.53 -25.23 -0.65
CA ARG A 13 7.24 -25.87 -0.34
C ARG A 13 6.70 -26.64 -1.56
N ASN A 14 5.90 -27.68 -1.30
CA ASN A 14 5.26 -28.48 -2.34
C ASN A 14 4.39 -27.63 -3.30
N GLY A 15 3.74 -26.57 -2.79
CA GLY A 15 2.98 -25.63 -3.62
C GLY A 15 3.87 -24.88 -4.64
N THR A 16 5.03 -24.40 -4.19
CA THR A 16 6.02 -23.76 -5.05
C THR A 16 6.53 -24.71 -6.13
N TYR A 17 6.83 -25.97 -5.77
CA TYR A 17 7.22 -27.00 -6.73
C TYR A 17 6.15 -27.26 -7.80
N LYS A 18 4.88 -27.41 -7.40
CA LYS A 18 3.78 -27.60 -8.36
C LYS A 18 3.66 -26.43 -9.33
N ASN A 19 3.83 -25.21 -8.83
CA ASN A 19 3.80 -23.99 -9.64
C ASN A 19 4.98 -23.92 -10.62
N LEU A 20 6.20 -24.23 -10.15
CA LEU A 20 7.40 -24.29 -10.99
C LEU A 20 7.28 -25.34 -12.09
N ARG A 21 6.83 -26.56 -11.76
CA ARG A 21 6.62 -27.63 -12.73
C ARG A 21 5.59 -27.23 -13.78
N ARG A 22 4.44 -26.66 -13.37
CA ARG A 22 3.41 -26.17 -14.29
C ARG A 22 3.95 -25.10 -15.24
N HIS A 23 4.67 -24.12 -14.71
CA HIS A 23 5.29 -23.07 -15.51
C HIS A 23 6.31 -23.64 -16.51
N PHE A 24 7.18 -24.54 -16.06
CA PHE A 24 8.18 -25.18 -16.90
C PHE A 24 7.55 -25.98 -18.04
N LEU A 25 6.47 -26.72 -17.77
CA LEU A 25 5.75 -27.48 -18.80
C LEU A 25 5.05 -26.58 -19.84
N GLN A 26 4.58 -25.40 -19.42
CA GLN A 26 3.87 -24.48 -20.31
C GLN A 26 4.81 -23.57 -21.12
N ASN A 27 5.89 -23.10 -20.50
CA ASN A 27 6.72 -22.00 -21.01
C ASN A 27 8.20 -22.39 -21.21
N GLY A 28 8.62 -23.58 -20.78
CA GLY A 28 10.01 -24.01 -20.76
C GLY A 28 10.85 -23.30 -19.69
N ILE A 29 12.15 -23.17 -19.96
CA ILE A 29 13.11 -22.44 -19.11
C ILE A 29 13.00 -20.95 -19.42
N LYS A 30 11.93 -20.32 -18.94
CA LYS A 30 11.74 -18.87 -18.99
C LYS A 30 11.55 -18.33 -17.58
N PRO A 31 12.05 -17.11 -17.27
CA PRO A 31 11.67 -16.42 -16.06
C PRO A 31 10.15 -16.22 -16.01
N ARG A 32 9.56 -16.40 -14.83
CA ARG A 32 8.14 -16.15 -14.65
C ARG A 32 7.92 -14.64 -14.58
N VAL A 33 7.26 -14.08 -15.58
CA VAL A 33 6.86 -12.67 -15.61
C VAL A 33 5.47 -12.53 -15.02
N HIS A 34 5.26 -11.54 -14.15
CA HIS A 34 3.94 -11.27 -13.58
C HIS A 34 3.04 -10.62 -14.64
N GLY A 35 1.74 -10.93 -14.66
CA GLY A 35 0.81 -10.36 -15.65
C GLY A 35 0.67 -8.83 -15.58
N ASN A 36 1.08 -8.23 -14.46
CA ASN A 36 1.10 -6.77 -14.26
C ASN A 36 2.49 -6.16 -14.48
N THR A 37 3.52 -6.93 -14.86
CA THR A 37 4.83 -6.36 -15.18
C THR A 37 4.67 -5.40 -16.36
N GLY A 38 5.09 -4.14 -16.18
CA GLY A 38 4.98 -3.08 -17.19
C GLY A 38 3.58 -2.49 -17.37
N ARG A 39 2.57 -2.93 -16.60
CA ARG A 39 1.23 -2.32 -16.61
C ARG A 39 1.09 -1.32 -15.47
N ILE A 40 0.76 -0.08 -15.81
CA ILE A 40 0.36 0.94 -14.86
C ILE A 40 -1.14 0.71 -14.56
N PRO A 41 -1.55 0.58 -13.28
CA PRO A 41 -2.96 0.49 -12.92
C PRO A 41 -3.76 1.69 -13.46
N CYS A 42 -5.01 1.48 -13.87
CA CYS A 42 -5.90 2.53 -14.36
C CYS A 42 -6.15 3.66 -13.34
N HIS A 43 -6.00 3.36 -12.06
CA HIS A 43 -6.15 4.31 -10.95
C HIS A 43 -4.81 4.61 -10.27
N ALA A 44 -3.70 4.46 -11.00
CA ALA A 44 -2.40 4.86 -10.49
C ALA A 44 -2.37 6.36 -10.27
N VAL A 45 -2.03 6.77 -9.06
CA VAL A 45 -1.83 8.17 -8.69
C VAL A 45 -0.42 8.57 -9.08
N SER A 46 -0.24 9.78 -9.61
CA SER A 46 1.09 10.32 -9.88
C SER A 46 1.90 10.46 -8.59
N VAL A 47 3.23 10.35 -8.70
CA VAL A 47 4.11 10.52 -7.54
C VAL A 47 3.94 11.92 -6.93
N GLU A 48 3.78 12.94 -7.78
CA GLU A 48 3.51 14.31 -7.39
C GLU A 48 2.19 14.44 -6.62
N GLY A 49 1.11 13.82 -7.10
CA GLY A 49 -0.19 13.84 -6.41
C GLY A 49 -0.12 13.15 -5.03
N ILE A 50 0.68 12.10 -4.90
CA ILE A 50 0.94 11.47 -3.59
C ILE A 50 1.68 12.44 -2.67
N LYS A 51 2.73 13.11 -3.15
CA LYS A 51 3.49 14.09 -2.36
C LYS A 51 2.60 15.23 -1.88
N ASP A 52 1.73 15.75 -2.75
CA ASP A 52 0.83 16.85 -2.41
C ASP A 52 -0.18 16.45 -1.32
N VAL A 53 -0.69 15.21 -1.37
CA VAL A 53 -1.57 14.69 -0.32
C VAL A 53 -0.82 14.43 0.96
N VAL A 54 0.39 13.86 0.90
CA VAL A 54 1.21 13.66 2.10
C VAL A 54 1.49 15.00 2.78
N ALA A 55 1.92 16.01 2.03
CA ALA A 55 2.17 17.36 2.56
C ALA A 55 0.90 17.98 3.16
N PHE A 56 -0.26 17.82 2.51
CA PHE A 56 -1.52 18.26 3.09
C PHE A 56 -1.83 17.55 4.41
N LEU A 57 -1.68 16.23 4.46
CA LEU A 57 -1.96 15.44 5.65
C LEU A 57 -0.98 15.72 6.79
N GLU A 58 0.27 16.02 6.48
CA GLU A 58 1.26 16.43 7.47
C GLU A 58 0.91 17.77 8.10
N ASN A 59 0.55 18.77 7.29
CA ASN A 59 0.10 20.08 7.78
C ASN A 59 -1.21 19.94 8.57
N TYR A 60 -2.16 19.19 8.04
CA TYR A 60 -3.42 18.89 8.73
C TYR A 60 -3.17 18.22 10.08
N ALA A 61 -2.18 17.33 10.13
CA ALA A 61 -1.83 16.65 11.34
C ALA A 61 -1.23 17.59 12.39
N GLU A 62 -0.42 18.57 12.01
CA GLU A 62 0.12 19.55 12.95
C GLU A 62 -0.98 20.32 13.68
N ASP A 63 -2.05 20.70 12.97
CA ASP A 63 -3.16 21.46 13.55
C ASP A 63 -4.13 20.61 14.37
N TYR A 64 -4.38 19.36 13.93
CA TYR A 64 -5.49 18.56 14.46
C TYR A 64 -5.08 17.28 15.17
N THR A 65 -3.85 16.77 15.05
CA THR A 65 -3.54 15.44 15.61
C THR A 65 -3.27 15.46 17.10
N ILE A 66 -3.75 14.40 17.74
CA ILE A 66 -3.50 14.15 19.15
C ILE A 66 -2.32 13.18 19.21
N VAL A 67 -1.19 13.64 19.73
CA VAL A 67 -0.08 12.75 20.06
C VAL A 67 -0.47 11.99 21.33
N LEU A 68 -0.75 10.69 21.19
CA LEU A 68 -1.06 9.85 22.33
C LEU A 68 0.24 9.47 23.06
N PRO A 69 0.34 9.73 24.37
CA PRO A 69 1.41 9.15 25.17
C PRO A 69 1.11 7.65 25.38
N GLY A 70 1.70 6.77 24.57
CA GLY A 70 1.62 5.32 24.78
C GLY A 70 1.53 4.47 23.51
N MET A 71 1.33 3.16 23.71
CA MET A 71 1.21 2.19 22.63
C MET A 71 -0.19 2.21 22.01
N ILE A 72 -0.27 2.34 20.70
CA ILE A 72 -1.52 2.26 19.93
C ILE A 72 -1.68 0.81 19.44
N PRO A 73 -2.74 0.07 19.87
CA PRO A 73 -2.96 -1.29 19.42
C PRO A 73 -3.01 -1.40 17.88
N GLY A 74 -2.16 -2.26 17.31
CA GLY A 74 -2.12 -2.50 15.86
C GLY A 74 -1.18 -1.59 15.06
N VAL A 75 -0.52 -0.62 15.69
CA VAL A 75 0.48 0.25 15.06
C VAL A 75 1.87 -0.20 15.49
N ARG A 76 2.80 -0.46 14.55
CA ARG A 76 4.17 -0.87 14.90
C ARG A 76 5.11 0.30 15.19
N ASP A 77 4.95 1.40 14.46
CA ASP A 77 5.83 2.58 14.54
C ASP A 77 5.13 3.74 15.28
N TYR A 78 5.06 3.60 16.61
CA TYR A 78 4.30 4.50 17.49
C TYR A 78 4.72 5.97 17.41
N GLY A 79 6.02 6.26 17.27
CA GLY A 79 6.53 7.63 17.22
C GLY A 79 6.22 8.39 15.93
N LYS A 80 5.65 7.73 14.92
CA LYS A 80 5.33 8.32 13.61
C LYS A 80 3.83 8.33 13.30
N ALA A 81 3.02 7.64 14.11
CA ALA A 81 1.59 7.54 13.87
C ALA A 81 0.89 8.83 14.30
N LYS A 82 0.33 9.55 13.32
CA LYS A 82 -0.40 10.80 13.57
C LYS A 82 -1.89 10.49 13.57
N LEU A 83 -2.49 10.41 14.76
CA LEU A 83 -3.91 10.07 14.91
C LEU A 83 -4.80 11.30 14.74
N LEU A 84 -5.73 11.20 13.79
CA LEU A 84 -6.80 12.19 13.65
C LEU A 84 -7.75 12.12 14.86
N PRO A 85 -8.33 13.26 15.29
CA PRO A 85 -9.37 13.27 16.31
C PRO A 85 -10.57 12.42 15.90
N SER A 86 -11.20 11.76 16.87
CA SER A 86 -12.41 10.96 16.64
C SER A 86 -13.59 11.78 16.09
N SER A 87 -13.59 13.10 16.29
CA SER A 87 -14.58 14.05 15.76
C SER A 87 -14.41 14.35 14.27
N VAL A 88 -13.28 13.99 13.67
CA VAL A 88 -12.96 14.24 12.27
C VAL A 88 -13.07 12.94 11.48
N SER A 89 -14.08 12.86 10.62
CA SER A 89 -14.22 11.74 9.69
C SER A 89 -13.28 11.89 8.49
N ARG A 90 -12.88 10.76 7.88
CA ARG A 90 -12.06 10.77 6.66
C ARG A 90 -12.70 11.57 5.52
N HIS A 91 -14.02 11.54 5.44
CA HIS A 91 -14.78 12.32 4.46
C HIS A 91 -14.67 13.82 4.72
N LYS A 92 -14.64 14.26 5.98
CA LYS A 92 -14.43 15.66 6.34
C LYS A 92 -13.04 16.14 5.91
N VAL A 93 -12.00 15.33 6.13
CA VAL A 93 -10.64 15.62 5.67
C VAL A 93 -10.59 15.75 4.15
N TYR A 94 -11.27 14.85 3.41
CA TYR A 94 -11.37 14.94 1.97
C TYR A 94 -12.06 16.22 1.50
N ARG A 95 -13.19 16.61 2.12
CA ARG A 95 -13.84 17.88 1.76
C ARG A 95 -12.93 19.08 1.96
N GLN A 96 -12.20 19.14 3.08
CA GLN A 96 -11.24 20.22 3.32
C GLN A 96 -10.09 20.23 2.30
N TYR A 97 -9.66 19.06 1.83
CA TYR A 97 -8.70 18.94 0.74
C TYR A 97 -9.27 19.44 -0.61
N ALA A 98 -10.52 19.10 -0.92
CA ALA A 98 -11.21 19.54 -2.12
C ALA A 98 -11.47 21.06 -2.11
N ASP A 99 -11.97 21.59 -0.98
CA ASP A 99 -12.22 23.02 -0.75
C ASP A 99 -10.94 23.86 -0.85
N ALA A 100 -9.77 23.28 -0.54
CA ALA A 100 -8.47 23.91 -0.74
C ALA A 100 -8.02 23.98 -2.22
N GLY A 101 -8.92 23.68 -3.17
CA GLY A 101 -8.66 23.75 -4.61
C GLY A 101 -7.81 22.61 -5.17
N ARG A 102 -7.63 21.52 -4.41
CA ARG A 102 -6.80 20.36 -4.80
C ARG A 102 -7.61 19.19 -5.38
N GLU A 103 -8.88 19.43 -5.70
CA GLU A 103 -9.79 18.38 -6.19
C GLU A 103 -9.34 17.79 -7.54
N HIS A 104 -8.61 18.57 -8.35
CA HIS A 104 -8.09 18.13 -9.65
C HIS A 104 -6.99 17.06 -9.57
N THR A 105 -6.36 16.86 -8.41
CA THR A 105 -5.19 15.99 -8.30
C THR A 105 -5.58 14.55 -7.96
N LEU A 106 -6.65 14.32 -7.18
CA LEU A 106 -6.94 13.02 -6.59
C LEU A 106 -8.42 12.79 -6.20
N CYS A 107 -8.98 11.65 -6.62
CA CYS A 107 -10.31 11.20 -6.19
C CYS A 107 -10.35 10.83 -4.70
N GLU A 108 -11.54 10.93 -4.08
CA GLU A 108 -11.77 10.57 -2.66
C GLU A 108 -11.27 9.17 -2.29
N SER A 109 -11.51 8.18 -3.15
CA SER A 109 -11.08 6.79 -2.91
C SER A 109 -9.57 6.66 -2.75
N ASN A 110 -8.80 7.46 -3.47
CA ASN A 110 -7.34 7.46 -3.43
C ASN A 110 -6.83 8.14 -2.15
N LEU A 111 -7.40 9.28 -1.78
CA LEU A 111 -7.05 9.96 -0.53
C LEU A 111 -7.37 9.07 0.67
N GLN A 112 -8.54 8.44 0.70
CA GLN A 112 -8.90 7.49 1.76
C GLN A 112 -7.95 6.29 1.82
N ALA A 113 -7.46 5.80 0.67
CA ALA A 113 -6.48 4.70 0.62
C ALA A 113 -5.11 5.13 1.17
N ILE A 114 -4.68 6.37 0.92
CA ILE A 114 -3.46 6.95 1.50
C ILE A 114 -3.63 7.15 3.01
N LEU A 115 -4.78 7.65 3.44
CA LEU A 115 -5.10 7.93 4.84
C LEU A 115 -5.25 6.66 5.71
N LYS A 116 -5.44 5.49 5.09
CA LYS A 116 -5.35 4.17 5.79
C LYS A 116 -3.92 3.75 6.11
N LYS A 117 -2.93 4.37 5.45
CA LYS A 117 -1.50 4.09 5.63
C LYS A 117 -0.82 5.11 6.55
N PHE A 118 -1.47 6.25 6.78
CA PHE A 118 -1.18 7.20 7.85
C PHE A 118 -1.63 6.62 9.19
#